data_AF-A0A1J3DG42-F1
#
_entry.id   AF-A0A1J3DG42-F1
#
_cell.length_a   1.000
_cell.length_b   1.000
_cell.length_c   1.000
_cell.angle_alpha   90.00
_cell.angle_beta   90.00
_cell.angle_gamma   90.00
#
_symmetry.space_group_name_H-M   'P 1'
#
loop_
_entity.id
_entity.type
_entity.pdbx_description
1 polymer ?
#
loop_
_entity_poly.entity_id
_entity_poly.type
_entity_poly.pdbx_seq_one_letter_code
_entity_poly.pdbx_strand_id
1 'polypeptide(L)'
;MIYGDMKKRVEDMVNSGKVINDHRSIKSGQFCGLFDLWADKFTRHDHPTIIKVLQDTDTEIMPNLIYVSREKRRSSPHHFKAGAL
;
A
#
# COMPACT_ATOMS: atom_id res chain seq x y z
N MET A 1 0.54 13.39 21.40
CA MET A 1 0.03 12.05 21.80
C MET A 1 0.17 11.16 20.59
N ILE A 2 0.62 9.91 20.76
CA ILE A 2 0.93 8.98 19.66
C ILE A 2 -0.20 8.90 18.61
N TYR A 3 -1.47 8.84 19.05
CA TYR A 3 -2.61 8.84 18.14
C TYR A 3 -2.78 10.15 17.35
N GLY A 4 -2.65 11.30 18.01
CA GLY A 4 -2.82 12.61 17.37
C GLY A 4 -1.77 12.84 16.27
N ASP A 5 -0.53 12.43 16.53
CA ASP A 5 0.57 12.55 15.58
C ASP A 5 0.37 11.61 14.38
N MET A 6 -0.07 10.37 14.63
CA MET A 6 -0.45 9.41 13.58
C MET A 6 -1.64 9.91 12.74
N LYS A 7 -2.68 10.43 13.38
CA LYS A 7 -3.88 10.95 12.71
C LYS A 7 -3.51 12.09 11.76
N LYS A 8 -2.80 13.10 12.27
CA LYS A 8 -2.36 14.25 11.48
C LYS A 8 -1.56 13.81 10.26
N ARG A 9 -0.64 12.85 10.44
CA ARG A 9 0.15 12.28 9.36
C ARG A 9 -0.72 11.63 8.26
N VAL A 10 -1.72 10.86 8.64
CA VAL A 10 -2.64 10.22 7.67
C VAL A 10 -3.46 11.28 6.93
N GLU A 11 -3.96 12.28 7.63
CA GLU A 11 -4.70 13.40 7.02
C GLU A 11 -3.83 14.18 6.02
N ASP A 12 -2.60 14.50 6.39
CA ASP A 12 -1.64 15.19 5.49
C ASP A 12 -1.34 14.35 4.24
N MET A 13 -1.17 13.02 4.38
CA MET A 13 -0.96 12.11 3.24
C MET A 13 -2.18 12.07 2.30
N VAL A 14 -3.38 11.97 2.86
CA VAL A 14 -4.63 11.98 2.08
C VAL A 14 -4.77 13.30 1.31
N ASN A 15 -4.50 14.43 1.97
CA ASN A 15 -4.58 15.76 1.34
C ASN A 15 -3.52 15.94 0.23
N SER A 16 -2.33 15.39 0.41
CA SER A 16 -1.26 15.46 -0.60
C SER A 16 -1.48 14.54 -1.80
N GLY A 17 -2.33 13.52 -1.66
CA GLY A 17 -2.55 12.48 -2.67
C GLY A 17 -1.32 11.60 -2.93
N LYS A 18 -0.27 11.70 -2.10
CA LYS A 18 0.98 10.95 -2.26
C LYS A 18 1.39 10.31 -0.93
N VAL A 19 1.87 9.08 -1.02
CA VAL A 19 2.47 8.40 0.13
C VAL A 19 3.92 8.88 0.23
N ILE A 20 4.18 9.84 1.13
CA ILE A 20 5.53 10.33 1.37
C ILE A 20 6.30 9.26 2.16
N ASN A 21 7.38 8.75 1.55
CA ASN A 21 8.33 7.81 2.16
C ASN A 21 9.17 8.53 3.22
N ASP A 22 8.55 8.91 4.34
CA ASP A 22 9.29 9.39 5.50
C ASP A 22 9.81 8.18 6.28
N HIS A 23 11.15 8.03 6.26
CA HIS A 23 11.92 6.95 6.90
C HIS A 23 11.55 6.68 8.37
N ARG A 24 10.86 7.60 9.05
CA ARG A 24 10.44 7.46 10.45
C ARG A 24 9.20 6.60 10.68
N SER A 25 8.46 6.24 9.64
CA SER A 25 7.07 5.77 9.80
C SER A 25 6.78 4.33 9.49
N ILE A 26 7.63 3.72 8.66
CA ILE A 26 7.58 2.30 8.39
C ILE A 26 8.98 1.81 8.70
N LYS A 27 9.14 1.12 9.84
CA LYS A 27 10.41 0.49 10.24
C LYS A 27 10.96 -0.45 9.17
N SER A 28 10.13 -0.85 8.21
CA SER A 28 10.54 -1.53 6.99
C SER A 28 10.85 -0.48 5.91
N GLY A 29 12.13 -0.26 5.63
CA GLY A 29 12.60 0.42 4.41
C GLY A 29 12.19 -0.30 3.11
N GLN A 30 11.43 -1.40 3.21
CA GLN A 30 11.01 -2.24 2.09
C GLN A 30 9.80 -1.69 1.32
N PHE A 31 9.22 -0.56 1.75
CA PHE A 31 8.15 0.17 1.03
C PHE A 31 8.68 1.25 0.11
N CYS A 32 9.96 1.61 0.26
CA CYS A 32 10.59 2.63 -0.55
C CYS A 32 10.49 2.24 -2.04
N GLY A 33 9.85 3.08 -2.85
CA GLY A 33 9.69 2.84 -4.29
C GLY A 33 8.40 2.15 -4.72
N LEU A 34 7.69 1.40 -3.86
CA LEU A 34 6.48 0.67 -4.29
C LEU A 34 5.35 1.63 -4.68
N PHE A 35 5.10 2.63 -3.83
CA PHE A 35 4.06 3.63 -4.08
C PHE A 35 4.47 4.66 -5.13
N ASP A 36 5.77 4.81 -5.39
CA ASP A 36 6.26 5.66 -6.47
C ASP A 36 5.90 5.07 -7.85
N LEU A 37 5.83 3.73 -7.96
CA LEU A 37 5.33 3.07 -9.18
C LEU A 37 3.87 3.44 -9.47
N TRP A 38 3.06 3.66 -8.43
CA TRP A 38 1.68 4.12 -8.60
C TRP A 38 1.57 5.59 -8.99
N ALA A 39 2.59 6.40 -8.70
CA ALA A 39 2.65 7.79 -9.12
C ALA A 39 3.10 7.96 -10.58
N ASP A 40 3.96 7.07 -11.08
CA ASP A 40 4.64 7.26 -12.37
C ASP A 40 4.27 6.21 -13.44
N LYS A 41 4.15 4.93 -13.06
CA LYS A 41 4.13 3.82 -14.04
C LYS A 41 2.82 3.04 -14.11
N PHE A 42 2.10 2.91 -12.99
CA PHE A 42 0.91 2.09 -12.91
C PHE A 42 -0.35 2.93 -13.09
N THR A 43 -1.32 2.37 -13.79
CA THR A 43 -2.67 2.94 -13.87
C THR A 43 -3.65 1.96 -13.24
N ARG A 44 -4.83 2.42 -12.84
CA ARG A 44 -5.90 1.55 -12.29
C ARG A 44 -6.35 0.40 -13.22
N HIS A 45 -5.94 0.42 -14.49
CA HIS A 45 -6.31 -0.55 -15.53
C HIS A 45 -5.11 -1.31 -16.10
N ASP A 46 -3.89 -0.94 -15.72
CA ASP A 46 -2.67 -1.53 -16.24
C ASP A 46 -1.58 -1.48 -15.17
N HIS A 47 -1.40 -2.61 -14.48
CA HIS A 47 -0.37 -2.82 -13.48
C HIS A 47 -0.20 -4.32 -13.22
N PRO A 48 1.01 -4.79 -12.89
CA PRO A 48 1.25 -6.17 -12.52
C PRO A 48 0.66 -6.49 -11.14
N THR A 49 0.72 -7.76 -10.77
CA THR A 49 0.41 -8.21 -9.40
C THR A 49 1.44 -7.64 -8.42
N ILE A 50 0.97 -7.17 -7.27
CA ILE A 50 1.79 -6.70 -6.16
C ILE A 50 1.40 -7.47 -4.91
N ILE A 51 2.38 -8.08 -4.24
CA ILE A 51 2.20 -8.74 -2.95
C ILE A 51 3.28 -8.21 -2.01
N LYS A 52 2.88 -7.67 -0.86
CA LYS A 52 3.83 -7.08 0.09
C LYS A 52 3.39 -7.26 1.54
N VAL A 53 4.32 -7.71 2.37
CA VAL A 53 4.12 -7.81 3.83
C VAL A 53 4.39 -6.45 4.47
N LEU A 54 3.33 -5.79 4.95
CA LEU A 54 3.34 -4.48 5.64
C LEU A 54 3.81 -4.58 7.08
N GLN A 55 3.43 -5.67 7.73
CA GLN A 55 3.81 -5.99 9.08
C GLN A 55 4.16 -7.47 9.13
N ASP A 56 5.40 -7.72 9.51
CA ASP A 56 5.95 -9.04 9.76
C ASP A 56 6.49 -8.99 11.19
N THR A 57 5.75 -9.57 12.13
CA THR A 57 6.14 -9.62 13.53
C THR A 57 6.10 -11.06 14.01
N ASP A 58 7.25 -11.59 14.40
CA ASP A 58 7.39 -12.92 15.03
C ASP A 58 6.78 -12.98 16.45
N THR A 59 6.08 -11.93 16.88
CA THR A 59 5.40 -11.88 18.17
C THR A 59 3.94 -12.27 18.01
N GLU A 60 3.45 -13.20 18.83
CA GLU A 60 2.07 -13.74 18.79
C GLU A 60 0.95 -12.69 18.99
N ILE A 61 1.32 -11.42 19.22
CA ILE A 61 0.39 -10.34 19.61
C ILE A 61 -0.22 -9.64 18.40
N MET A 62 0.48 -9.58 17.25
CA MET A 62 -0.03 -8.92 16.05
C MET A 62 0.10 -9.82 14.82
N PRO A 63 -1.01 -10.06 14.09
CA PRO A 63 -0.96 -10.86 12.87
C PRO A 63 -0.23 -10.14 11.74
N ASN A 64 0.22 -10.92 10.76
CA ASN A 64 0.80 -10.39 9.54
C ASN A 64 -0.21 -9.55 8.76
N LEU A 65 0.23 -8.37 8.30
CA LEU A 65 -0.55 -7.52 7.42
C LEU A 65 0.02 -7.62 6.01
N ILE A 66 -0.77 -8.16 5.08
CA ILE A 66 -0.35 -8.37 3.70
C ILE A 66 -1.16 -7.45 2.78
N TYR A 67 -0.47 -6.62 2.01
CA TYR A 67 -1.03 -5.86 0.91
C TYR A 67 -1.00 -6.70 -0.37
N VAL A 68 -2.16 -6.88 -0.98
CA VAL A 68 -2.31 -7.58 -2.25
C VAL A 68 -3.03 -6.68 -3.26
N SER A 69 -2.41 -6.48 -4.41
CA SER A 69 -3.03 -5.90 -5.60
C SER A 69 -2.96 -6.90 -6.74
N ARG A 70 -4.12 -7.31 -7.26
CA ARG A 70 -4.21 -8.24 -8.41
C ARG A 70 -3.73 -7.54 -9.67
N GLU A 71 -3.09 -8.25 -10.58
CA GLU A 71 -2.83 -7.73 -11.92
C GLU A 71 -4.11 -7.25 -12.62
N LYS A 72 -3.99 -6.13 -13.34
CA LYS A 72 -5.02 -5.65 -14.26
C LYS A 72 -4.39 -5.34 -15.60
N ARG A 73 -5.08 -5.75 -16.67
CA ARG A 73 -4.74 -5.43 -18.06
C ARG A 73 -5.99 -5.01 -18.80
N ARG A 74 -5.89 -4.01 -19.67
CA ARG A 74 -7.03 -3.54 -20.48
C ARG A 74 -7.62 -4.62 -21.39
N SER A 75 -6.80 -5.59 -21.81
CA SER A 75 -7.20 -6.72 -22.66
C SER A 75 -7.98 -7.80 -21.92
N SER A 76 -8.00 -7.78 -20.59
CA SER A 76 -8.58 -8.84 -19.76
C SER A 76 -9.75 -8.28 -18.94
N PRO A 77 -10.98 -8.80 -19.08
CA PRO A 77 -12.09 -8.38 -18.23
C PRO A 77 -11.86 -8.87 -16.79
N HIS A 78 -12.26 -8.06 -15.81
CA HIS A 78 -12.13 -8.39 -14.40
C HIS A 78 -13.46 -8.23 -13.69
N HIS A 79 -13.82 -9.21 -12.86
CA HIS A 79 -14.90 -9.06 -11.90
C HIS A 79 -14.44 -8.12 -10.78
N PHE A 80 -15.30 -7.15 -10.44
CA PHE A 80 -15.04 -6.14 -9.41
C PHE A 80 -14.76 -6.79 -8.05
N LYS A 81 -15.78 -6.99 -7.22
CA LYS A 81 -15.63 -7.58 -5.89
C LYS A 81 -15.55 -9.10 -5.94
N ALA A 82 -16.28 -9.74 -6.86
CA ALA A 82 -16.29 -11.20 -6.99
C ALA A 82 -14.94 -11.81 -7.41
N GLY A 83 -14.03 -11.02 -7.99
CA GLY A 83 -12.67 -11.50 -8.28
C GLY A 83 -11.66 -11.17 -7.19
N ALA A 84 -12.02 -10.34 -6.20
CA ALA A 84 -11.11 -9.82 -5.19
C ALA A 84 -11.25 -10.50 -3.83
N LEU A 85 -12.33 -11.27 -3.63
CA LEU A 85 -12.60 -12.07 -2.44
C LEU A 85 -12.09 -13.50 -2.61
#